data_AF-A0A6B9YYV5-F1
#
_entry.id   AF-A0A6B9YYV5-F1
#
_cell.length_a   1.000
_cell.length_b   1.000
_cell.length_c   1.000
_cell.angle_alpha   90.00
_cell.angle_beta   90.00
_cell.angle_gamma   90.00
#
_symmetry.space_group_name_H-M   'P 1'
#
loop_
_entity.id
_entity.type
_entity.pdbx_description
1 polymer ?
#
loop_
_entity_poly.entity_id
_entity_poly.type
_entity_poly.pdbx_seq_one_letter_code
_entity_poly.pdbx_strand_id
1 'polypeptide(L)'
;MKIINTDTPINASEYADFLRQKLLPLFKERRQVELTFNIVNTDDSIEIQNTDIYDGFLFRFEFKGNEIDVIKSEHYTDDVNVLTLEDILNNLYMEFPGRDNISLIEEGS
;
A
#
# COMPACT_ATOMS: atom_id res chain seq x y z
N MET A 1 -4.67 10.16 -6.43
CA MET A 1 -3.59 9.22 -6.84
C MET A 1 -2.31 9.68 -6.18
N LYS A 2 -1.40 8.79 -5.77
CA LYS A 2 -0.10 9.17 -5.18
C LYS A 2 1.03 8.52 -5.97
N ILE A 3 2.06 9.28 -6.32
CA ILE A 3 3.23 8.82 -7.06
C ILE A 3 4.44 8.90 -6.14
N ILE A 4 5.21 7.82 -6.06
CA ILE A 4 6.43 7.75 -5.25
C ILE A 4 7.59 7.44 -6.18
N ASN A 5 8.56 8.35 -6.25
CA ASN A 5 9.79 8.14 -7.00
C ASN A 5 10.91 7.73 -6.07
N THR A 6 11.69 6.75 -6.49
CA THR A 6 12.80 6.17 -5.74
C THR A 6 14.11 6.19 -6.52
N ASP A 7 15.22 6.27 -5.81
CA ASP A 7 16.56 6.32 -6.41
C ASP A 7 16.93 5.01 -7.13
N THR A 8 16.37 3.89 -6.65
CA THR A 8 16.57 2.55 -7.22
C THR A 8 15.23 1.88 -7.54
N PRO A 9 15.20 0.97 -8.53
CA PRO A 9 13.99 0.23 -8.86
C PRO A 9 13.51 -0.61 -7.69
N ILE A 10 12.21 -0.64 -7.46
CA ILE A 10 11.62 -1.46 -6.41
C ILE A 10 11.02 -2.73 -7.00
N ASN A 11 11.38 -3.86 -6.41
CA ASN A 11 10.78 -5.14 -6.76
C ASN A 11 9.41 -5.30 -6.10
N ALA A 12 8.37 -5.51 -6.93
CA ALA A 12 6.99 -5.70 -6.45
C ALA A 12 6.85 -6.91 -5.53
N SER A 13 7.56 -8.01 -5.79
CA SER A 13 7.51 -9.20 -4.93
C SER A 13 8.11 -8.93 -3.55
N GLU A 14 9.27 -8.26 -3.48
CA GLU A 14 9.89 -7.90 -2.20
C GLU A 14 9.02 -6.94 -1.39
N TYR A 15 8.39 -5.96 -2.06
CA TYR A 15 7.45 -5.06 -1.40
C TYR A 15 6.19 -5.78 -0.91
N ALA A 16 5.66 -6.73 -1.70
CA ALA A 16 4.51 -7.54 -1.31
C ALA A 16 4.80 -8.36 -0.05
N ASP A 17 5.98 -8.96 0.04
CA ASP A 17 6.39 -9.72 1.22
C ASP A 17 6.60 -8.83 2.44
N PHE A 18 7.16 -7.62 2.26
CA PHE A 18 7.24 -6.61 3.30
C PHE A 18 5.84 -6.22 3.83
N LEU A 19 4.89 -5.93 2.92
CA LEU A 19 3.52 -5.61 3.29
C LEU A 19 2.85 -6.78 4.03
N ARG A 20 3.01 -8.02 3.59
CA ARG A 20 2.45 -9.21 4.28
C ARG A 20 2.94 -9.34 5.71
N GLN A 21 4.20 -8.99 5.97
CA GLN A 21 4.79 -9.07 7.31
C GLN A 21 4.36 -7.92 8.23
N LYS A 22 4.17 -6.71 7.69
CA LYS A 22 4.00 -5.50 8.50
C LYS A 22 2.56 -4.99 8.57
N LEU A 23 1.80 -5.09 7.48
CA LEU A 23 0.49 -4.46 7.34
C LEU A 23 -0.51 -4.99 8.38
N LEU A 24 -0.66 -6.31 8.46
CA LEU A 24 -1.65 -6.94 9.33
C LEU A 24 -1.37 -6.67 10.82
N PRO A 25 -0.13 -6.84 11.34
CA PRO A 25 0.19 -6.47 12.72
C PRO A 25 -0.10 -5.00 13.04
N LEU A 26 0.32 -4.07 12.18
CA LEU A 26 0.11 -2.63 12.40
C LEU A 26 -1.38 -2.26 12.38
N PHE A 27 -2.16 -2.88 11.49
CA PHE A 27 -3.59 -2.64 11.45
C PHE A 27 -4.31 -3.15 12.70
N LYS A 28 -3.96 -4.36 13.15
CA LYS A 28 -4.53 -4.95 14.36
C LYS A 28 -4.20 -4.12 15.61
N GLU A 29 -2.99 -3.57 15.70
CA GLU A 29 -2.59 -2.66 16.78
C GLU A 29 -3.47 -1.39 16.83
N ARG A 30 -3.74 -0.78 15.68
CA ARG A 30 -4.47 0.49 15.62
C ARG A 30 -5.98 0.38 15.79
N ARG A 31 -6.59 -0.68 15.24
CA ARG A 31 -8.06 -0.80 15.20
C ARG A 31 -8.62 -1.80 16.21
N GLN A 32 -7.78 -2.69 16.74
CA GLN A 32 -8.21 -3.80 17.61
C GLN A 32 -9.33 -4.67 17.01
N VAL A 33 -9.48 -4.64 15.68
CA VAL A 33 -10.42 -5.47 14.93
C VAL A 33 -9.67 -6.57 14.19
N GLU A 34 -10.29 -7.73 14.06
CA GLU A 34 -9.77 -8.83 13.27
C GLU A 34 -10.22 -8.69 11.82
N LEU A 35 -9.59 -7.77 11.09
CA LEU A 35 -9.70 -7.69 9.63
C LEU A 35 -8.51 -8.38 9.00
N THR A 36 -8.79 -9.25 8.02
CA THR A 36 -7.75 -9.90 7.22
C THR A 36 -7.62 -9.17 5.90
N PHE A 37 -6.38 -8.87 5.48
CA PHE A 37 -6.11 -8.29 4.18
C PHE A 37 -5.38 -9.31 3.31
N ASN A 38 -5.88 -9.49 2.09
CA ASN A 38 -5.23 -10.29 1.07
C ASN A 38 -4.33 -9.38 0.24
N ILE A 39 -3.06 -9.76 0.11
CA ILE A 39 -2.08 -9.06 -0.74
C ILE A 39 -1.87 -9.92 -1.97
N VAL A 40 -2.47 -9.50 -3.08
CA VAL A 40 -2.35 -10.15 -4.39
C VAL A 40 -1.24 -9.43 -5.14
N ASN A 41 -0.21 -10.17 -5.58
CA ASN A 41 0.88 -9.59 -6.36
C ASN A 41 0.93 -10.19 -7.76
N THR A 42 1.25 -9.36 -8.73
CA THR A 42 1.67 -9.72 -10.09
C THR A 42 3.11 -9.25 -10.30
N ASP A 43 3.65 -9.39 -11.53
CA ASP A 43 5.02 -8.96 -11.83
C ASP A 43 5.22 -7.45 -11.61
N ASP A 44 4.24 -6.62 -11.97
CA ASP A 44 4.35 -5.15 -11.96
C ASP A 44 3.32 -4.46 -11.04
N SER A 45 2.51 -5.22 -10.30
CA SER A 45 1.49 -4.64 -9.43
C SER A 45 1.21 -5.42 -8.16
N ILE A 46 0.71 -4.71 -7.15
CA ILE A 46 0.22 -5.31 -5.90
C ILE A 46 -1.15 -4.71 -5.59
N GLU A 47 -2.09 -5.56 -5.20
CA GLU A 47 -3.41 -5.15 -4.75
C GLU A 47 -3.62 -5.61 -3.31
N ILE A 48 -4.09 -4.67 -2.47
CA ILE A 48 -4.56 -4.95 -1.12
C ILE A 48 -6.07 -5.05 -1.17
N GLN A 49 -6.59 -6.22 -0.81
CA GLN A 49 -8.01 -6.55 -0.88
C GLN A 49 -8.49 -7.03 0.49
N ASN A 50 -9.78 -6.88 0.76
CA ASN A 50 -10.45 -7.58 1.86
C ASN A 50 -11.80 -8.04 1.33
N THR A 51 -11.85 -9.30 0.92
CA THR A 51 -12.98 -9.92 0.23
C THR A 51 -14.16 -10.24 1.14
N ASP A 52 -13.98 -10.15 2.46
CA ASP A 52 -15.05 -10.39 3.42
C ASP A 52 -16.02 -9.20 3.52
N ILE A 53 -15.53 -7.99 3.25
CA ILE A 53 -16.28 -6.74 3.48
C ILE A 53 -16.35 -5.86 2.23
N TYR A 54 -15.31 -5.90 1.39
CA TYR A 54 -15.17 -5.01 0.25
C TYR A 54 -15.15 -5.79 -1.06
N ASP A 55 -15.71 -5.19 -2.10
CA ASP A 55 -15.65 -5.73 -3.45
C ASP A 55 -14.45 -5.09 -4.19
N GLY A 56 -13.53 -5.92 -4.65
CA GLY A 56 -12.31 -5.47 -5.33
C GLY A 56 -11.17 -5.02 -4.40
N PHE A 57 -10.29 -4.15 -4.91
CA PHE A 57 -9.14 -3.64 -4.18
C PHE A 57 -9.48 -2.42 -3.34
N LEU A 58 -8.75 -2.25 -2.24
CA LEU A 58 -8.73 -1.04 -1.42
C LEU A 58 -7.60 -0.11 -1.87
N PHE A 59 -6.43 -0.69 -2.09
CA PHE A 59 -5.24 -0.02 -2.61
C PHE A 59 -4.59 -0.89 -3.68
N ARG A 60 -4.09 -0.25 -4.73
CA ARG A 60 -3.28 -0.86 -5.77
C ARG A 60 -1.98 -0.09 -5.93
N PHE A 61 -0.90 -0.83 -6.10
CA PHE A 61 0.45 -0.36 -6.37
C PHE A 61 0.82 -0.78 -7.78
N GLU A 62 1.30 0.13 -8.60
CA GLU A 62 1.89 -0.18 -9.90
C GLU A 62 3.36 0.23 -9.90
N PHE A 63 4.25 -0.71 -10.20
CA PHE A 63 5.69 -0.52 -10.17
C PHE A 63 6.20 -0.25 -11.58
N LYS A 64 6.77 0.92 -11.80
CA LYS A 64 7.25 1.41 -13.10
C LYS A 64 8.74 1.76 -13.01
N GLY A 65 9.55 0.74 -12.74
CA GLY A 65 10.98 0.90 -12.48
C GLY A 65 11.22 1.62 -11.15
N ASN A 66 11.54 2.90 -11.23
CA ASN A 66 11.83 3.77 -10.08
C ASN A 66 10.61 4.55 -9.59
N GLU A 67 9.43 4.27 -10.14
CA GLU A 67 8.18 4.94 -9.78
C GLU A 67 7.19 3.90 -9.24
N ILE A 68 6.47 4.28 -8.18
CA ILE A 68 5.33 3.53 -7.66
C ILE A 68 4.10 4.42 -7.71
N ASP A 69 3.11 3.98 -8.48
CA ASP A 69 1.79 4.58 -8.48
C ASP A 69 0.89 3.89 -7.44
N VAL A 70 0.44 4.66 -6.47
CA VAL A 70 -0.50 4.25 -5.43
C VAL A 70 -1.89 4.75 -5.79
N ILE A 71 -2.77 3.79 -6.08
CA ILE A 71 -4.15 3.99 -6.47
C ILE A 71 -5.04 3.53 -5.32
N LYS A 72 -5.78 4.48 -4.73
CA LYS A 72 -6.82 4.18 -3.72
C LYS A 72 -8.15 3.94 -4.44
N SER A 73 -8.92 2.97 -3.97
CA SER A 73 -10.26 2.71 -4.50
C SER A 73 -11.21 3.89 -4.21
N GLU A 74 -11.93 4.32 -5.24
CA GLU A 74 -12.90 5.42 -5.16
C GLU A 74 -14.17 5.04 -4.40
N HIS A 75 -14.44 3.75 -4.24
CA HIS A 75 -15.66 3.24 -3.62
C HIS A 75 -15.69 3.36 -2.09
N TYR A 76 -14.51 3.50 -1.46
CA TYR A 76 -14.35 3.36 -0.01
C TYR A 76 -13.52 4.49 0.61
N THR A 77 -13.50 5.66 -0.04
CA THR A 77 -12.66 6.80 0.34
C THR A 77 -12.92 7.32 1.76
N ASP A 78 -14.16 7.22 2.23
CA ASP A 78 -14.61 7.71 3.54
C ASP A 78 -14.70 6.61 4.61
N ASP A 79 -14.34 5.37 4.27
CA ASP A 79 -14.35 4.25 5.21
C ASP A 79 -13.18 4.37 6.20
N VAL A 80 -13.50 4.30 7.49
CA VAL A 80 -12.52 4.45 8.57
C VAL A 80 -11.41 3.39 8.54
N ASN A 81 -11.69 2.16 8.09
CA ASN A 81 -10.68 1.12 7.93
C ASN A 81 -9.75 1.46 6.75
N VAL A 82 -10.31 1.99 5.66
CA VAL A 82 -9.53 2.42 4.49
C VAL A 82 -8.65 3.62 4.82
N LEU A 83 -9.17 4.60 5.55
CA LEU A 83 -8.38 5.73 6.05
C LEU A 83 -7.27 5.29 7.01
N THR A 84 -7.55 4.30 7.86
CA THR A 84 -6.51 3.76 8.76
C THR A 84 -5.44 3.01 7.98
N LEU A 85 -5.86 2.25 6.96
CA LEU A 85 -4.96 1.53 6.06
C LEU A 85 -4.08 2.51 5.28
N GLU A 86 -4.66 3.62 4.79
CA GLU A 86 -3.93 4.71 4.13
C GLU A 86 -2.82 5.28 5.02
N ASP A 87 -3.13 5.57 6.29
CA ASP A 87 -2.13 6.10 7.24
C ASP A 87 -1.02 5.08 7.53
N ILE A 88 -1.36 3.80 7.70
CA ILE A 88 -0.35 2.73 7.89
C ILE A 88 0.55 2.66 6.67
N LEU A 89 -0.02 2.63 5.47
CA LEU A 89 0.72 2.54 4.22
C LEU A 89 1.63 3.75 4.02
N ASN A 90 1.16 4.97 4.34
CA ASN A 90 1.98 6.18 4.29
C ASN A 90 3.26 6.07 5.13
N ASN A 91 3.18 5.41 6.29
CA ASN A 91 4.35 5.15 7.12
C ASN A 91 5.24 4.03 6.52
N LEU A 92 4.61 2.95 6.04
CA LEU A 92 5.33 1.81 5.46
C LEU A 92 6.11 2.17 4.19
N TYR A 93 5.66 3.13 3.38
CA TYR A 93 6.43 3.64 2.25
C TYR A 93 7.78 4.22 2.69
N MET A 94 7.81 4.92 3.82
CA MET A 94 9.04 5.52 4.33
C MET A 94 10.00 4.48 4.91
N GLU A 95 9.48 3.33 5.34
CA GLU A 95 10.30 2.23 5.87
C GLU A 95 10.91 1.35 4.77
N PHE A 96 10.22 1.19 3.63
CA PHE A 96 10.70 0.40 2.49
C PHE A 96 10.49 1.16 1.19
N PRO A 97 11.54 1.45 0.40
CA PRO A 97 12.94 0.98 0.42
C PRO A 97 13.85 1.69 1.44
N GLY A 98 13.26 2.39 2.40
CA GLY A 98 13.94 3.27 3.35
C GLY A 98 13.88 4.72 2.88
N ARG A 99 13.71 5.65 3.83
CA ARG A 99 13.50 7.08 3.57
C ARG A 99 14.53 7.71 2.62
N ASP A 100 15.79 7.27 2.73
CA ASP A 100 16.90 7.78 1.90
C ASP A 100 16.84 7.32 0.45
N ASN A 101 16.03 6.31 0.11
CA ASN A 101 15.80 5.85 -1.26
C ASN A 101 14.61 6.54 -1.93
N ILE A 102 13.89 7.44 -1.23
CA ILE A 102 12.75 8.16 -1.78
C ILE A 102 13.21 9.54 -2.25
N SER A 103 13.16 9.76 -3.56
CA SER A 103 13.59 11.02 -4.17
C SER A 103 12.45 12.04 -4.23
N LEU A 104 11.19 11.60 -4.41
CA LEU A 104 10.03 12.47 -4.51
C LEU A 104 8.73 11.73 -4.16
N ILE A 105 7.80 12.40 -3.48
CA ILE A 105 6.41 11.94 -3.31
C ILE A 105 5.49 13.04 -3.87
N GLU A 106 4.66 12.70 -4.84
CA GLU A 106 3.67 13.60 -5.44
C GLU A 106 2.26 13.11 -5.14
N GLU A 107 1.41 14.00 -4.66
CA GLU A 107 -0.02 13.73 -4.47
C GLU A 107 -0.78 14.35 -5.64
N GLY A 108 -1.25 13.50 -6.55
CA GLY A 108 -2.10 13.90 -7.67
C GLY A 108 -3.43 14.41 -7.14
N SER A 109 -3.63 15.72 -7.29
CA SER A 109 -4.85 16.47 -6.95
C SER A 109 -6.01 16.14 -7.89
#